data_AF-A0A1H9W435-F1
#
_entry.id   AF-A0A1H9W435-F1
#
_cell.length_a   1.000
_cell.length_b   1.000
_cell.length_c   1.000
_cell.angle_alpha   90.00
_cell.angle_beta   90.00
_cell.angle_gamma   90.00
#
_symmetry.space_group_name_H-M   'P 1'
#
loop_
_entity.id
_entity.type
_entity.pdbx_description
1 polymer ?
#
loop_
_entity_poly.entity_id
_entity_poly.type
_entity_poly.pdbx_seq_one_letter_code
_entity_poly.pdbx_strand_id
1 'polypeptide(L)'
;MHGDFHPFNLLYRGDAPAAIVDWDRLGVQPRAEEAVRAAAIFFVRPDGTLDLPKARGYARAYRRAAGAGPAELAAAVHRVWWERLNDFWMLRWHYERGDTRADPQFPAASALAVWWTQQYDAVCGAFTD
;
A
#
# COMPACT_ATOMS: atom_id res chain seq x y z
N MET A 1 -9.04 -1.34 -11.54
CA MET A 1 -8.00 -0.84 -10.62
C MET A 1 -6.75 -0.59 -11.42
N HIS A 2 -5.98 0.44 -11.07
CA HIS A 2 -4.76 0.81 -11.78
C HIS A 2 -3.72 -0.33 -11.82
N GLY A 3 -3.65 -1.13 -10.75
CA GLY A 3 -2.73 -2.26 -10.58
C GLY A 3 -1.32 -1.87 -10.14
N ASP A 4 -1.01 -0.57 -10.07
CA ASP A 4 0.31 -0.05 -9.64
C ASP A 4 0.23 1.41 -9.13
N PHE A 5 -0.82 1.73 -8.35
CA PHE A 5 -1.01 3.09 -7.86
C PHE A 5 -0.05 3.41 -6.71
N HIS A 6 0.93 4.27 -6.98
CA HIS A 6 1.95 4.71 -6.02
C HIS A 6 2.52 6.10 -6.38
N PRO A 7 3.31 6.76 -5.49
CA PRO A 7 3.78 8.14 -5.71
C PRO A 7 4.46 8.40 -7.05
N PHE A 8 5.24 7.46 -7.59
CA PHE A 8 5.91 7.66 -8.90
C PHE A 8 4.96 7.63 -10.10
N ASN A 9 3.72 7.17 -9.92
CA ASN A 9 2.67 7.11 -10.94
C ASN A 9 1.63 8.23 -10.76
N LEU A 10 1.90 9.20 -9.88
CA LEU A 10 1.04 10.34 -9.60
C LEU A 10 1.77 11.65 -9.89
N LEU A 11 1.27 12.41 -10.87
CA LEU A 11 1.79 13.72 -11.22
C LEU A 11 1.05 14.80 -10.44
N TYR A 12 1.79 15.80 -9.97
CA TYR A 12 1.27 16.92 -9.20
C TYR A 12 1.39 18.24 -9.98
N ARG A 13 0.43 19.14 -9.76
CA ARG A 13 0.53 20.55 -10.14
C ARG A 13 0.39 21.37 -8.86
N GLY A 14 1.53 21.82 -8.33
CA GLY A 14 1.58 22.38 -6.98
C GLY A 14 1.36 21.29 -5.94
N ASP A 15 0.43 21.50 -5.02
CA ASP A 15 0.03 20.56 -3.97
C ASP A 15 -1.13 19.62 -4.40
N ALA A 16 -1.71 19.85 -5.58
CA ALA A 16 -2.84 19.08 -6.08
C ALA A 16 -2.40 17.97 -7.04
N PRO A 17 -2.94 16.73 -6.91
CA PRO A 17 -2.76 15.70 -7.92
C PRO A 17 -3.40 16.13 -9.25
N ALA A 18 -2.65 15.99 -10.34
CA ALA A 18 -3.03 16.45 -11.68
C ALA A 18 -3.29 15.31 -12.66
N ALA A 19 -2.58 14.19 -12.54
CA ALA A 19 -2.77 13.02 -13.40
C ALA A 19 -2.25 11.73 -12.76
N ILE A 20 -2.88 10.61 -13.11
CA ILE A 20 -2.40 9.25 -12.81
C ILE A 20 -1.90 8.64 -14.13
N VAL A 21 -0.67 8.13 -14.13
CA VAL A 21 0.03 7.61 -15.31
C VAL A 21 0.44 6.14 -15.09
N ASP A 22 0.90 5.47 -16.15
CA ASP A 22 1.33 4.06 -16.12
C ASP A 22 0.20 3.04 -15.88
N TRP A 23 -0.74 3.00 -16.82
CA TRP A 23 -1.92 2.12 -16.78
C TRP A 23 -1.65 0.69 -17.28
N ASP A 24 -0.39 0.29 -17.45
CA ASP A 24 -0.04 -1.01 -18.06
C ASP A 24 -0.48 -2.22 -17.20
N ARG A 25 -0.78 -1.99 -15.91
CA ARG A 25 -1.30 -3.01 -14.98
C ARG A 25 -2.80 -2.94 -14.73
N LEU A 26 -3.54 -2.17 -15.54
CA LEU A 26 -5.00 -2.04 -15.40
C LEU A 26 -5.69 -3.41 -15.40
N GLY A 27 -6.51 -3.65 -14.38
CA GLY A 27 -7.25 -4.90 -14.27
C GLY A 27 -8.50 -4.81 -13.39
N VAL A 28 -9.36 -5.83 -13.50
CA VAL A 28 -10.51 -6.02 -12.61
C VAL A 28 -10.02 -6.65 -11.32
N GLN A 29 -10.03 -5.89 -10.23
CA GLN A 29 -9.55 -6.29 -8.91
C GLN A 29 -10.42 -5.64 -7.81
N PRO A 30 -10.43 -6.19 -6.58
CA PRO A 30 -11.10 -5.54 -5.45
C PRO A 30 -10.57 -4.12 -5.25
N ARG A 31 -11.44 -3.11 -5.27
CA ARG A 31 -10.99 -1.71 -5.22
C ARG A 31 -10.29 -1.31 -3.92
N ALA A 32 -10.80 -1.82 -2.79
CA ALA A 32 -10.24 -1.55 -1.47
C ALA A 32 -8.80 -2.07 -1.32
N GLU A 33 -8.42 -3.08 -2.09
CA GLU A 33 -7.06 -3.60 -2.15
C GLU A 33 -6.05 -2.54 -2.57
N GLU A 34 -6.31 -1.88 -3.71
CA GLU A 34 -5.43 -0.85 -4.25
C GLU A 34 -5.31 0.30 -3.25
N ALA A 35 -6.41 0.67 -2.60
CA ALA A 35 -6.40 1.71 -1.59
C ALA A 35 -5.48 1.36 -0.40
N VAL A 36 -5.58 0.14 0.14
CA VAL A 36 -4.72 -0.33 1.25
C VAL A 36 -3.26 -0.45 0.79
N ARG A 37 -3.02 -1.02 -0.41
CA ARG A 37 -1.67 -1.16 -0.97
C ARG A 37 -1.00 0.21 -1.13
N ALA A 38 -1.72 1.18 -1.70
CA ALA A 38 -1.26 2.54 -1.89
C ALA A 38 -0.97 3.22 -0.56
N ALA A 39 -1.87 3.16 0.42
CA ALA A 39 -1.63 3.74 1.75
C ALA A 39 -0.33 3.21 2.38
N ALA A 40 -0.05 1.91 2.23
CA ALA A 40 1.17 1.29 2.73
C ALA A 40 2.43 1.60 1.90
N ILE A 41 2.32 2.27 0.75
CA ILE A 41 3.45 2.84 0.00
C ILE A 41 3.60 4.33 0.30
N PHE A 42 2.51 5.08 0.32
CA PHE A 42 2.51 6.53 0.57
C PHE A 42 2.90 6.89 2.02
N PHE A 43 2.55 6.04 2.98
CA PHE A 43 2.63 6.38 4.40
C PHE A 43 3.54 5.46 5.22
N VAL A 44 4.27 4.55 4.57
CA VAL A 44 5.33 3.79 5.25
C VAL A 44 6.49 4.73 5.57
N ARG A 45 7.03 4.60 6.79
CA ARG A 45 8.20 5.35 7.25
C ARG A 45 9.47 4.55 6.99
N PRO A 46 10.65 5.19 7.01
CA PRO A 46 11.93 4.50 6.79
C PRO A 46 12.19 3.33 7.76
N ASP A 47 11.60 3.36 8.96
CA ASP A 47 11.70 2.29 9.97
C ASP A 47 10.71 1.13 9.75
N GLY A 48 9.92 1.17 8.66
CA GLY A 48 8.89 0.18 8.35
C GLY A 48 7.57 0.38 9.08
N THR A 49 7.41 1.42 9.90
CA THR A 49 6.10 1.70 10.53
C THR A 49 5.14 2.39 9.55
N LEU A 50 3.84 2.12 9.66
CA LEU A 50 2.81 2.85 8.90
C LEU A 50 2.34 4.08 9.68
N ASP A 51 2.25 5.24 9.02
CA ASP A 51 1.61 6.43 9.59
C ASP A 51 0.09 6.25 9.68
N LEU A 52 -0.37 5.67 10.79
CA LEU A 52 -1.80 5.37 11.02
C LEU A 52 -2.72 6.60 10.98
N PRO A 53 -2.36 7.78 11.54
CA PRO A 53 -3.17 8.99 11.36
C PRO A 53 -3.40 9.37 9.89
N LYS A 54 -2.35 9.34 9.05
CA LYS A 54 -2.49 9.62 7.61
C LYS A 54 -3.30 8.53 6.90
N ALA A 55 -3.02 7.25 7.20
CA ALA A 55 -3.78 6.13 6.65
C ALA A 55 -5.28 6.24 6.99
N ARG A 56 -5.63 6.66 8.20
CA ARG A 56 -7.02 6.88 8.62
C ARG A 56 -7.70 8.02 7.87
N GLY A 57 -7.02 9.15 7.71
CA GLY A 57 -7.54 10.26 6.91
C GLY A 57 -7.81 9.85 5.46
N TYR A 58 -6.84 9.15 4.86
CA TYR A 58 -6.94 8.60 3.52
C TYR A 58 -8.08 7.58 3.38
N ALA A 59 -8.18 6.60 4.27
CA ALA A 59 -9.20 5.56 4.24
C ALA A 59 -10.62 6.13 4.39
N ARG A 60 -10.81 7.13 5.27
CA ARG A 60 -12.09 7.85 5.40
C ARG A 60 -12.49 8.56 4.11
N ALA A 61 -11.55 9.27 3.48
CA ALA A 61 -11.80 9.94 2.21
C ALA A 61 -12.13 8.93 1.10
N TYR A 62 -11.36 7.86 1.00
CA TYR A 62 -11.57 6.78 0.03
C TYR A 62 -12.95 6.13 0.20
N ARG A 63 -13.32 5.74 1.43
CA ARG A 63 -14.63 5.14 1.72
C ARG A 63 -15.78 6.05 1.33
N ARG A 64 -15.68 7.36 1.63
CA ARG A 64 -16.70 8.35 1.24
C ARG A 64 -16.81 8.51 -0.28
N ALA A 65 -15.68 8.58 -0.99
CA ALA A 65 -15.67 8.78 -2.43
C ALA A 65 -16.10 7.52 -3.23
N ALA A 66 -15.67 6.34 -2.79
CA ALA A 66 -15.90 5.08 -3.49
C ALA A 66 -17.17 4.33 -3.03
N GLY A 67 -17.79 4.74 -1.92
CA GLY A 67 -18.87 3.96 -1.30
C GLY A 67 -18.40 2.60 -0.78
N ALA A 68 -17.14 2.51 -0.33
CA ALA A 68 -16.58 1.28 0.23
C ALA A 68 -16.89 1.17 1.73
N GLY A 69 -17.43 0.01 2.14
CA GLY A 69 -17.82 -0.23 3.53
C GLY A 69 -16.61 -0.60 4.41
N PRO A 70 -16.72 -0.44 5.75
CA PRO A 70 -15.66 -0.87 6.67
C PRO A 70 -15.26 -2.34 6.50
N ALA A 71 -16.23 -3.25 6.30
CA ALA A 71 -15.95 -4.67 6.09
C ALA A 71 -15.12 -4.95 4.81
N GLU A 72 -15.36 -4.19 3.73
CA GLU A 72 -14.60 -4.29 2.49
C GLU A 72 -13.14 -3.88 2.73
N LEU A 73 -12.92 -2.80 3.50
CA LEU A 73 -11.59 -2.32 3.85
C LEU A 73 -10.87 -3.28 4.81
N ALA A 74 -11.56 -3.86 5.80
CA ALA A 74 -11.00 -4.85 6.71
C ALA A 74 -10.50 -6.09 5.95
N ALA A 75 -11.30 -6.60 5.00
CA ALA A 75 -10.90 -7.71 4.15
C ALA A 75 -9.67 -7.35 3.27
N ALA A 76 -9.62 -6.12 2.74
CA ALA A 76 -8.47 -5.65 1.99
C ALA A 76 -7.21 -5.51 2.84
N VAL A 77 -7.33 -5.02 4.09
CA VAL A 77 -6.23 -4.96 5.06
C VAL A 77 -5.65 -6.35 5.28
N HIS A 78 -6.50 -7.33 5.58
CA HIS A 78 -6.07 -8.72 5.79
C HIS A 78 -5.33 -9.28 4.57
N ARG A 79 -5.93 -9.12 3.38
CA ARG A 79 -5.37 -9.68 2.15
C ARG A 79 -4.04 -9.02 1.76
N VAL A 80 -3.91 -7.70 1.90
CA VAL A 80 -2.67 -6.98 1.61
C VAL A 80 -1.57 -7.28 2.63
N TRP A 81 -1.93 -7.47 3.90
CA TRP A 81 -1.00 -7.98 4.92
C TRP A 81 -0.46 -9.36 4.54
N TRP A 82 -1.35 -10.28 4.15
CA TRP A 82 -0.97 -11.61 3.71
C TRP A 82 -0.05 -11.59 2.48
N GLU A 83 -0.36 -10.77 1.47
CA GLU A 83 0.49 -10.62 0.29
C GLU A 83 1.89 -10.14 0.65
N ARG A 84 2.02 -9.15 1.54
CA ARG A 84 3.33 -8.64 1.97
C ARG A 84 4.16 -9.69 2.69
N LEU A 85 3.55 -10.57 3.48
CA LEU A 85 4.25 -11.70 4.11
C LEU A 85 4.79 -12.71 3.09
N ASN A 86 4.20 -12.76 1.90
CA ASN A 86 4.54 -13.70 0.83
C ASN A 86 5.23 -13.02 -0.36
N ASP A 87 5.61 -11.75 -0.23
CA ASP A 87 6.18 -10.97 -1.32
C ASP A 87 7.71 -11.03 -1.33
N PHE A 88 8.23 -11.92 -2.16
CA PHE A 88 9.66 -12.16 -2.31
C PHE A 88 10.25 -11.50 -3.54
N TRP A 89 9.58 -10.53 -4.19
CA TRP A 89 10.09 -9.97 -5.45
C TRP A 89 11.48 -9.34 -5.31
N MET A 90 11.74 -8.61 -4.22
CA MET A 90 13.05 -7.98 -3.98
C MET A 90 14.15 -9.03 -3.83
N LEU A 91 13.86 -10.12 -3.09
CA LEU A 91 14.80 -11.23 -2.92
C LEU A 91 15.06 -11.95 -4.24
N ARG A 92 14.02 -12.19 -5.05
CA ARG A 92 14.18 -12.79 -6.39
C ARG A 92 15.01 -11.90 -7.32
N TRP A 93 14.80 -10.59 -7.28
CA TRP A 93 15.60 -9.65 -8.07
C TRP A 93 17.08 -9.69 -7.66
N HIS A 94 17.35 -9.62 -6.37
CA HIS A 94 18.71 -9.68 -5.86
C HIS A 94 19.38 -11.03 -6.16
N TYR A 95 18.79 -12.14 -5.71
CA TYR A 95 19.45 -13.45 -5.73
C TYR A 95 19.31 -14.20 -7.05
N GLU A 96 18.18 -14.10 -7.76
CA GLU A 96 17.97 -14.84 -9.02
C GLU A 96 18.40 -14.03 -10.25
N ARG A 97 18.33 -12.69 -10.19
CA ARG A 97 18.61 -11.82 -11.34
C ARG A 97 19.88 -10.97 -11.20
N GLY A 98 20.50 -10.95 -10.02
CA GLY A 98 21.66 -10.10 -9.74
C GLY A 98 21.35 -8.60 -9.82
N ASP A 99 20.09 -8.21 -9.63
CA ASP A 99 19.63 -6.83 -9.75
C ASP A 99 19.43 -6.21 -8.37
N THR A 100 20.30 -5.26 -8.02
CA THR A 100 20.38 -4.63 -6.69
C THR A 100 19.62 -3.31 -6.60
N ARG A 101 18.93 -2.88 -7.66
CA ARG A 101 18.23 -1.57 -7.69
C ARG A 101 17.15 -1.45 -6.62
N ALA A 102 16.59 -2.59 -6.18
CA ALA A 102 15.55 -2.66 -5.16
C ALA A 102 16.10 -2.77 -3.73
N ASP A 103 17.39 -3.10 -3.55
CA ASP A 103 17.98 -3.39 -2.23
C ASP A 103 17.74 -2.28 -1.20
N PRO A 104 17.82 -0.97 -1.54
CA PRO A 104 17.55 0.10 -0.57
C PRO A 104 16.13 0.11 -0.01
N GLN A 105 15.16 -0.55 -0.67
CA GLN A 105 13.75 -0.61 -0.25
C GLN A 105 13.48 -1.78 0.70
N PHE A 106 14.31 -2.82 0.67
CA PHE A 106 14.07 -4.06 1.41
C PHE A 106 14.00 -3.89 2.94
N PRO A 107 14.84 -3.08 3.60
CA PRO A 107 14.75 -2.89 5.05
C PRO A 107 13.38 -2.38 5.51
N ALA A 108 12.84 -1.34 4.86
CA ALA A 108 11.53 -0.79 5.23
C ALA A 108 10.39 -1.76 4.89
N ALA A 109 10.46 -2.45 3.75
CA ALA A 109 9.45 -3.42 3.34
C ALA A 109 9.37 -4.64 4.29
N SER A 110 10.53 -5.19 4.67
CA SER A 110 10.60 -6.32 5.61
C SER A 110 10.19 -5.92 7.04
N ALA A 111 10.64 -4.76 7.52
CA ALA A 111 10.23 -4.22 8.81
C ALA A 111 8.71 -3.95 8.87
N LEU A 112 8.10 -3.46 7.78
CA LEU A 112 6.66 -3.25 7.69
C LEU A 112 5.87 -4.55 7.86
N ALA A 113 6.32 -5.66 7.28
CA ALA A 113 5.63 -6.95 7.42
C ALA A 113 5.61 -7.42 8.88
N VAL A 114 6.74 -7.27 9.59
CA VAL A 114 6.86 -7.60 11.01
C VAL A 114 5.99 -6.68 11.86
N TRP A 115 6.13 -5.37 11.68
CA TRP A 115 5.40 -4.36 12.45
C TRP A 115 3.90 -4.45 12.23
N TRP A 116 3.43 -4.60 10.98
CA TRP A 116 2.01 -4.75 10.68
C TRP A 116 1.44 -5.98 11.38
N THR A 117 2.15 -7.10 11.37
CA THR A 117 1.71 -8.31 12.10
C THR A 117 1.50 -8.03 13.59
N GLN A 118 2.38 -7.25 14.22
CA GLN A 118 2.25 -6.87 15.64
C GLN A 118 1.15 -5.83 15.89
N GLN A 119 0.86 -4.97 14.90
CA GLN A 119 -0.09 -3.87 14.99
C GLN A 119 -1.37 -4.13 14.19
N TYR A 120 -1.69 -5.40 13.91
CA TYR A 120 -2.72 -5.78 12.95
C TYR A 120 -4.07 -5.11 13.24
N ASP A 121 -4.52 -5.14 14.50
CA ASP A 121 -5.78 -4.53 14.92
C ASP A 121 -5.77 -3.01 14.77
N ALA A 122 -4.65 -2.36 15.09
CA ALA A 122 -4.49 -0.92 14.94
C ALA A 122 -4.48 -0.49 13.47
N VAL A 123 -3.87 -1.29 12.60
CA VAL A 123 -3.93 -1.08 11.14
C VAL A 123 -5.36 -1.28 10.65
N CYS A 124 -6.03 -2.38 11.02
CA CYS A 124 -7.42 -2.63 10.66
C CYS A 124 -8.33 -1.45 11.06
N GLY A 125 -8.25 -1.02 12.33
CA GLY A 125 -8.99 0.14 12.86
C GLY A 125 -8.73 1.42 12.05
N ALA A 126 -7.48 1.69 11.66
CA ALA A 126 -7.16 2.84 10.84
C ALA A 126 -7.91 2.86 9.48
N PHE A 127 -8.22 1.70 8.89
CA PHE A 127 -8.96 1.64 7.64
C PHE A 127 -10.49 1.52 7.80
N THR A 128 -10.97 1.08 8.96
CA THR A 128 -12.39 0.82 9.21
C THR A 128 -13.13 1.95 9.93
N ASP A 129 -12.44 2.73 10.75
CA ASP A 129 -13.02 3.81 11.58
C ASP A 129 -13.36 5.06 10.75
#